data_AF-A0A964C7N6-F1
#
_entry.id   AF-A0A964C7N6-F1
#
_cell.length_a   1.000
_cell.length_b   1.000
_cell.length_c   1.000
_cell.angle_alpha   90.00
_cell.angle_beta   90.00
_cell.angle_gamma   90.00
#
_symmetry.space_group_name_H-M   'P 1'
#
loop_
_entity.id
_entity.type
_entity.pdbx_description
1 polymer ?
#
loop_
_entity_poly.entity_id
_entity_poly.type
_entity_poly.pdbx_seq_one_letter_code
_entity_poly.pdbx_strand_id
1 'polypeptide(L)'
;MTAYQAIVSVDYPRNAVGEMQAAIHPQLQFKDYEPLHPGEPMFLTFTGESLPYQGESTVFPVFINEAAYYEKHIGMLLTKNNSFSLKLHKIMSRQLP
;
A
#
# COMPACT_ATOMS: atom_id res chain seq x y z
N MET A 1 18.09 8.80 2.06
CA MET A 1 17.03 8.03 2.75
C MET A 1 15.88 7.81 1.79
N THR A 2 15.15 6.72 1.93
CA THR A 2 13.94 6.46 1.14
C THR A 2 12.73 6.49 2.08
N ALA A 3 11.66 7.15 1.65
CA ALA A 3 10.35 7.04 2.31
C ALA A 3 9.30 6.63 1.29
N TYR A 4 8.27 5.95 1.80
CA TYR A 4 7.11 5.55 1.04
C TYR A 4 6.01 6.59 1.25
N GLN A 5 5.72 7.36 0.20
CA GLN A 5 4.67 8.37 0.23
C GLN A 5 3.36 7.72 -0.22
N ALA A 6 2.35 7.70 0.66
CA ALA A 6 1.01 7.25 0.30
C ALA A 6 0.46 8.08 -0.87
N ILE A 7 -0.09 7.39 -1.87
CA ILE A 7 -0.70 8.00 -3.06
C ILE A 7 -2.21 7.81 -3.06
N VAL A 8 -2.70 6.62 -2.71
CA VAL A 8 -4.13 6.28 -2.73
C VAL A 8 -4.41 5.07 -1.84
N SER A 9 -5.62 5.00 -1.29
CA SER A 9 -6.17 3.80 -0.65
C SER A 9 -7.00 3.00 -1.65
N VAL A 10 -6.87 1.68 -1.62
CA VAL A 10 -7.63 0.77 -2.49
C VAL A 10 -8.57 -0.07 -1.61
N ASP A 11 -9.89 0.00 -1.85
CA ASP A 11 -10.88 -0.89 -1.21
C ASP A 11 -10.84 -2.28 -1.85
N TYR A 12 -11.42 -3.25 -1.16
CA TYR A 12 -11.78 -4.53 -1.74
C TYR A 12 -12.84 -4.35 -2.85
N PRO A 13 -12.81 -5.18 -3.90
CA PRO A 13 -13.94 -5.33 -4.80
C PRO A 13 -15.20 -5.71 -4.02
N ARG A 14 -16.29 -4.97 -4.22
CA ARG A 14 -17.57 -5.16 -3.52
C ARG A 14 -18.73 -5.22 -4.51
N ASN A 15 -19.81 -5.89 -4.11
CA ASN A 15 -21.06 -5.87 -4.85
C ASN A 15 -21.89 -4.60 -4.52
N ALA A 16 -23.05 -4.47 -5.15
CA ALA A 16 -23.93 -3.30 -4.98
C ALA A 16 -24.48 -3.11 -3.55
N VAL A 17 -24.44 -4.14 -2.70
CA VAL A 17 -24.88 -4.07 -1.30
C VAL A 17 -23.71 -3.92 -0.32
N GLY A 18 -22.48 -3.76 -0.83
CA GLY A 18 -21.29 -3.46 -0.03
C GLY A 18 -20.52 -4.68 0.49
N GLU A 19 -20.89 -5.90 0.10
CA GLU A 19 -20.19 -7.11 0.51
C GLU A 19 -18.93 -7.32 -0.33
N MET A 20 -17.83 -7.69 0.33
CA MET A 20 -16.58 -8.05 -0.37
C MET A 20 -16.84 -9.22 -1.34
N GLN A 21 -16.25 -9.14 -2.53
CA GLN A 21 -16.34 -10.15 -3.58
C GLN A 21 -14.98 -10.79 -3.89
N ALA A 22 -13.92 -10.31 -3.24
CA ALA A 22 -12.57 -10.79 -3.41
C ALA A 22 -11.76 -10.60 -2.12
N ALA A 23 -10.73 -11.42 -1.97
CA ALA A 23 -9.69 -11.27 -0.94
C ALA A 23 -8.39 -10.75 -1.58
N ILE A 24 -7.42 -10.35 -0.76
CA ILE A 24 -6.05 -10.09 -1.24
C ILE A 24 -5.51 -11.34 -1.92
N HIS A 25 -4.92 -11.17 -3.11
CA HIS A 25 -4.36 -12.30 -3.84
C HIS A 25 -3.20 -12.94 -3.04
N PRO A 26 -3.10 -14.28 -2.95
CA PRO A 26 -2.05 -14.95 -2.18
C PRO A 26 -0.62 -14.57 -2.58
N GLN A 27 -0.40 -14.17 -3.85
CA GLN A 27 0.91 -13.70 -4.32
C GLN A 27 1.26 -12.29 -3.85
N LEU A 28 0.30 -11.51 -3.35
CA LEU A 28 0.48 -10.16 -2.81
C LEU A 28 0.38 -10.13 -1.28
N GLN A 29 -0.31 -11.09 -0.67
CA GLN A 29 -0.45 -11.19 0.77
C GLN A 29 0.93 -11.24 1.47
N PHE A 30 1.08 -10.46 2.56
CA PHE A 30 2.31 -10.31 3.36
C PHE A 30 3.50 -9.65 2.66
N LYS A 31 3.29 -8.98 1.52
CA LYS A 31 4.34 -8.32 0.74
C LYS A 31 4.35 -6.80 0.88
N ASP A 32 4.08 -6.31 2.09
CA ASP A 32 4.18 -4.89 2.39
C ASP A 32 5.57 -4.35 2.00
N TYR A 33 5.59 -3.19 1.36
CA TYR A 33 6.78 -2.53 0.81
C TYR A 33 7.49 -3.25 -0.35
N GLU A 34 7.01 -4.40 -0.82
CA GLU A 34 7.51 -5.02 -2.05
C GLU A 34 6.90 -4.33 -3.30
N PRO A 35 7.61 -4.33 -4.45
CA PRO A 35 7.06 -3.77 -5.68
C PRO A 35 5.84 -4.56 -6.16
N LEU A 36 4.82 -3.84 -6.59
CA LEU A 36 3.67 -4.34 -7.33
C LEU A 36 3.67 -3.70 -8.72
N HIS A 37 3.84 -4.51 -9.76
CA HIS A 37 3.92 -4.07 -11.15
C HIS A 37 2.54 -4.06 -11.83
N PRO A 38 2.31 -3.19 -12.82
CA PRO A 38 1.11 -3.27 -13.66
C PRO A 38 0.90 -4.68 -14.22
N GLY A 39 -0.31 -5.20 -14.08
CA GLY A 39 -0.67 -6.55 -14.52
C GLY A 39 -0.47 -7.66 -13.48
N GLU A 40 0.26 -7.42 -12.37
CA GLU A 40 0.40 -8.40 -11.30
C GLU A 40 -0.88 -8.55 -10.48
N PRO A 41 -1.18 -9.75 -9.97
CA PRO A 41 -2.47 -10.02 -9.32
C PRO A 41 -2.55 -9.36 -7.95
N MET A 42 -3.60 -8.58 -7.75
CA MET A 42 -3.85 -7.77 -6.56
C MET A 42 -4.96 -8.38 -5.69
N PHE A 43 -6.05 -8.84 -6.32
CA PHE A 43 -7.14 -9.51 -5.64
C PHE A 43 -7.45 -10.89 -6.26
N LEU A 44 -8.01 -11.78 -5.45
CA LEU A 44 -8.59 -13.05 -5.89
C LEU A 44 -10.08 -13.03 -5.57
N THR A 45 -10.92 -13.03 -6.61
CA THR A 45 -12.37 -13.10 -6.44
C THR A 45 -12.79 -14.43 -5.81
N PHE A 46 -13.95 -14.46 -5.16
CA PHE A 46 -14.49 -15.69 -4.58
C PHE A 46 -14.95 -16.71 -5.64
N THR A 47 -15.01 -16.31 -6.92
CA THR A 47 -15.20 -17.20 -8.07
C THR A 47 -13.89 -17.75 -8.64
N GLY A 48 -12.73 -17.33 -8.12
CA GLY A 48 -11.41 -17.84 -8.51
C GLY A 48 -10.70 -17.02 -9.60
N GLU A 49 -11.27 -15.91 -10.04
CA GLU A 49 -10.63 -14.97 -10.98
C GLU A 49 -9.61 -14.06 -10.26
N SER A 50 -8.41 -13.92 -10.84
CA SER A 50 -7.38 -12.99 -10.37
C SER A 50 -7.59 -11.61 -11.00
N LEU A 51 -7.72 -10.57 -10.16
CA LEU A 51 -7.83 -9.19 -10.61
C LEU A 51 -6.44 -8.52 -10.55
N PRO A 52 -5.89 -8.06 -11.68
CA PRO A 52 -4.57 -7.46 -11.71
C PRO A 52 -4.58 -6.01 -11.21
N TYR A 53 -3.41 -5.53 -10.80
CA TYR A 53 -3.15 -4.11 -10.60
C TYR A 53 -3.18 -3.37 -11.94
N GLN A 54 -4.06 -2.37 -12.06
CA GLN A 54 -4.31 -1.64 -13.31
C GLN A 54 -3.60 -0.28 -13.40
N GLY A 55 -2.73 0.05 -12.44
CA GLY A 55 -1.99 1.31 -12.49
C GLY A 55 -0.92 1.32 -13.59
N GLU A 56 -0.38 2.50 -13.90
CA GLU A 56 0.56 2.68 -15.01
C GLU A 56 2.03 2.47 -14.60
N SER A 57 2.33 2.46 -13.31
CA SER A 57 3.70 2.40 -12.78
C SER A 57 3.79 1.47 -11.58
N THR A 58 4.99 0.94 -11.31
CA THR A 58 5.26 0.17 -10.09
C THR A 58 4.94 0.98 -8.83
N VAL A 59 4.24 0.36 -7.90
CA VAL A 59 3.92 0.91 -6.58
C VAL A 59 4.38 -0.03 -5.47
N PHE A 60 4.30 0.43 -4.22
CA PHE A 60 4.68 -0.36 -3.05
C PHE A 60 3.51 -0.38 -2.07
N PRO A 61 2.67 -1.42 -2.09
CA PRO A 61 1.52 -1.52 -1.20
C PRO A 61 1.94 -1.64 0.27
N VAL A 62 1.15 -1.07 1.18
CA VAL A 62 1.36 -1.13 2.63
C VAL A 62 0.03 -1.27 3.37
N PHE A 63 0.08 -1.77 4.61
CA PHE A 63 -1.09 -2.15 5.40
C PHE A 63 -1.98 -3.14 4.65
N ILE A 64 -1.36 -4.08 3.95
CA ILE A 64 -2.06 -5.10 3.18
C ILE A 64 -2.89 -5.95 4.15
N ASN A 65 -4.20 -5.98 3.94
CA ASN A 65 -5.13 -6.81 4.71
C ASN A 65 -5.23 -6.46 6.21
N GLU A 66 -5.11 -5.17 6.55
CA GLU A 66 -5.23 -4.70 7.94
C GLU A 66 -6.68 -4.82 8.45
N ALA A 67 -6.89 -5.56 9.55
CA ALA A 67 -8.23 -5.87 10.04
C ALA A 67 -9.02 -4.63 10.48
N ALA A 68 -8.33 -3.65 11.08
CA ALA A 68 -8.94 -2.39 11.49
C ALA A 68 -9.42 -1.51 10.31
N TYR A 69 -9.01 -1.83 9.09
CA TYR A 69 -9.29 -1.06 7.88
C TYR A 69 -10.49 -1.58 7.08
N TYR A 70 -11.03 -2.75 7.44
CA TYR A 70 -12.24 -3.29 6.81
C TYR A 70 -13.45 -2.35 6.93
N GLU A 71 -13.67 -1.78 8.12
CA GLU A 71 -14.75 -0.79 8.35
C GLU A 71 -14.51 0.54 7.61
N LYS A 72 -13.27 0.78 7.17
CA LYS A 72 -12.85 2.02 6.50
C LYS A 72 -12.83 1.88 4.98
N HIS A 73 -13.20 0.72 4.45
CA HIS A 73 -13.15 0.42 3.01
C HIS A 73 -11.73 0.55 2.44
N ILE A 74 -10.74 0.01 3.16
CA ILE A 74 -9.33 0.01 2.74
C ILE A 74 -8.80 -1.42 2.86
N GLY A 75 -8.40 -2.00 1.73
CA GLY A 75 -7.66 -3.27 1.68
C GLY A 75 -6.14 -3.08 1.70
N MET A 76 -5.65 -1.97 1.13
CA MET A 76 -4.24 -1.56 1.19
C MET A 76 -4.10 -0.07 0.86
N LEU A 77 -2.97 0.52 1.24
CA LEU A 77 -2.51 1.81 0.71
C LEU A 77 -1.45 1.57 -0.35
N LEU A 78 -1.57 2.20 -1.50
CA LEU A 78 -0.50 2.25 -2.49
C LEU A 78 0.43 3.41 -2.16
N THR A 79 1.72 3.18 -2.30
CA THR A 79 2.73 4.20 -2.07
C THR A 79 3.70 4.28 -3.25
N LYS A 80 4.37 5.42 -3.38
CA LYS A 80 5.57 5.57 -4.20
C LYS A 80 6.80 5.73 -3.31
N ASN A 81 7.92 5.16 -3.72
CA ASN A 81 9.18 5.39 -3.02
C ASN A 81 9.78 6.73 -3.49
N ASN A 82 10.21 7.56 -2.55
CA ASN A 82 10.92 8.81 -2.84
C ASN A 82 12.25 8.79 -2.11
N SER A 83 13.33 9.07 -2.83
CA SER A 83 14.65 9.26 -2.24
C SER A 83 14.90 10.74 -1.93
N PHE A 84 15.42 11.02 -0.74
CA PHE A 84 15.75 12.37 -0.31
C PHE A 84 16.98 12.40 0.59
N SER A 85 17.60 13.58 0.64
CA SER A 85 18.75 13.90 1.48
C SER A 85 18.29 14.67 2.71
N LEU A 86 18.63 14.17 3.89
CA LEU A 86 18.37 14.88 5.14
C LEU A 86 19.45 15.94 5.35
N LYS A 87 19.04 17.18 5.67
CA LYS A 87 19.96 18.20 6.18
C LYS A 87 20.04 18.08 7.69
N LEU A 88 21.21 17.74 8.20
CA LEU A 88 21.47 17.74 9.64
C LEU A 88 21.44 19.18 10.16
N HIS A 89 20.56 19.46 11.11
CA HIS A 89 20.61 20.70 11.88
C HIS A 89 21.55 20.51 13.05
N LYS A 90 22.65 21.27 13.10
CA LYS A 90 23.55 21.27 14.26
C LYS A 90 22.84 21.99 15.41
N ILE A 91 22.59 21.27 16.50
CA ILE A 91 22.18 21.89 17.75
C ILE A 91 23.43 22.57 18.33
N MET A 92 23.41 23.89 18.48
CA MET A 92 24.51 24.62 19.13
C MET A 92 24.57 24.18 20.59
N SER A 93 25.66 23.51 20.99
CA SER A 93 25.98 23.28 22.40
C SER A 93 26.16 24.64 23.06
N ARG A 94 25.35 24.95 24.08
CA ARG A 94 25.61 26.09 24.97
C ARG A 94 27.00 25.89 25.59
N GLN A 95 27.94 26.78 25.28
CA GLN A 95 29.10 26.96 26.14
C GLN A 95 28.58 27.56 27.45
N LEU A 96 28.69 26.78 28.53
CA LEU A 96 28.52 27.29 29.88
C LEU A 96 29.65 28.29 30.19
N PRO A 97 29.36 29.36 30.93
CA PRO A 97 30.32 30.42 31.25
C PRO A 97 31.49 29.92 32.12
#